data_AF-A0A401Z2B3-F1
#
_entry.id   AF-A0A401Z2B3-F1
#
_cell.length_a   1.000
_cell.length_b   1.000
_cell.length_c   1.000
_cell.angle_alpha   90.00
_cell.angle_beta   90.00
_cell.angle_gamma   90.00
#
_symmetry.space_group_name_H-M   'P 1'
#
loop_
_entity.id
_entity.type
_entity.pdbx_description
1 polymer ?
#
loop_
_entity_poly.entity_id
_entity_poly.type
_entity_poly.pdbx_seq_one_letter_code
_entity_poly.pdbx_strand_id
1 'polypeptide(L)' 'MKWNLRRAAAKRDIRQLSDLLAAFRQVGFNPPLSRAAALWNAEPVSVRLDDLDKMCAALGCTVADLLEAEPPAVR' A
#
# COMPACT_ATOMS: atom_id res chain seq x y z
N MET A 1 4.07 -8.36 -10.38
CA MET A 1 2.81 -8.46 -9.61
C MET A 1 2.05 -7.17 -9.92
N LYS A 2 0.87 -6.95 -9.36
CA LYS A 2 0.17 -5.68 -9.57
C LYS A 2 -0.04 -4.97 -8.24
N TRP A 3 0.57 -3.79 -8.14
CA TRP A 3 0.53 -2.96 -6.95
C TRP A 3 -0.52 -1.84 -7.09
N ASN A 4 -1.55 -1.93 -6.26
CA ASN A 4 -2.78 -1.13 -6.36
C ASN A 4 -2.94 -0.12 -5.21
N LEU A 5 -1.86 0.23 -4.49
CA LEU A 5 -1.93 1.09 -3.30
C LEU A 5 -2.66 2.41 -3.54
N ARG A 6 -2.34 3.14 -4.61
CA ARG A 6 -3.04 4.40 -4.92
C ARG A 6 -4.53 4.20 -5.17
N ARG A 7 -4.91 3.09 -5.81
CA ARG A 7 -6.32 2.76 -6.08
C ARG A 7 -7.05 2.42 -4.78
N ALA A 8 -6.43 1.66 -3.88
CA ALA A 8 -6.99 1.36 -2.57
C ALA A 8 -7.13 2.64 -1.72
N ALA A 9 -6.14 3.52 -1.75
CA ALA A 9 -6.17 4.81 -1.08
C ALA A 9 -7.26 5.75 -1.66
N ALA A 10 -7.46 5.76 -2.97
CA ALA A 10 -8.49 6.56 -3.62
C ALA A 10 -9.92 6.15 -3.17
N LYS A 11 -10.17 4.87 -2.84
CA LYS A 11 -11.45 4.41 -2.25
C LYS A 11 -11.73 5.04 -0.87
N ARG A 12 -10.71 5.65 -0.24
CA ARG A 12 -10.75 6.33 1.07
C ARG A 12 -10.59 7.85 0.94
N ASP A 13 -10.76 8.41 -0.27
CA ASP A 13 -10.52 9.82 -0.59
C ASP A 13 -9.08 10.30 -0.35
N ILE A 14 -8.12 9.38 -0.20
CA ILE A 14 -6.70 9.69 -0.05
C ILE A 14 -6.10 9.91 -1.43
N ARG A 15 -5.67 11.14 -1.70
CA ARG A 15 -5.09 11.55 -3.00
C ARG A 15 -3.61 11.91 -2.93
N GLN A 16 -3.12 12.24 -1.74
CA GLN A 16 -1.74 12.65 -1.53
C GLN A 16 -1.01 11.72 -0.57
N LEU A 17 0.33 11.65 -0.71
CA LEU A 17 1.18 10.86 0.17
C LEU A 17 1.08 11.33 1.63
N SER A 18 0.90 12.63 1.87
CA SER A 18 0.70 13.20 3.20
C SER A 18 -0.54 12.64 3.90
N ASP A 19 -1.65 12.51 3.16
CA ASP A 19 -2.92 11.98 3.68
C ASP A 19 -2.79 10.48 3.98
N LEU A 20 -2.07 9.74 3.13
CA LEU A 20 -1.74 8.34 3.36
C LEU A 20 -0.92 8.17 4.64
N LEU A 21 0.11 9.00 4.84
CA LEU A 21 0.93 8.99 6.05
C LEU A 21 0.13 9.36 7.29
N ALA A 22 -0.85 10.26 7.17
CA ALA A 22 -1.78 10.54 8.26
C ALA A 22 -2.62 9.30 8.62
N ALA A 23 -3.18 8.61 7.63
CA ALA A 23 -3.94 7.37 7.84
C ALA A 23 -3.07 6.25 8.46
N PHE A 24 -1.84 6.08 7.98
CA PHE A 24 -0.91 5.09 8.53
C PHE A 24 -0.56 5.37 10.00
N ARG A 25 -0.35 6.63 10.37
CA ARG A 25 -0.07 7.01 11.75
C ARG A 25 -1.23 6.69 12.71
N GLN A 26 -2.49 6.75 12.24
CA GLN A 26 -3.65 6.41 13.07
C GLN A 26 -3.67 4.94 13.51
N VAL A 27 -3.03 4.05 12.75
CA VAL A 27 -2.92 2.62 13.08
C VAL A 27 -1.55 2.23 13.64
N GLY A 28 -0.72 3.20 14.01
CA GLY A 28 0.63 2.96 14.54
C GLY A 28 1.64 2.53 13.49
N PHE A 29 1.34 2.69 12.19
CA PHE A 29 2.27 2.44 11.11
C PHE A 29 2.98 3.74 10.72
N ASN A 30 4.27 3.84 11.04
CA ASN A 30 5.05 5.05 10.77
C ASN A 30 6.31 4.71 9.95
N PRO A 31 6.16 4.30 8.67
CA PRO A 31 7.30 4.05 7.81
C PRO A 31 8.06 5.37 7.52
N PRO A 32 9.37 5.29 7.23
CA PRO A 32 10.12 6.45 6.75
C PRO A 32 9.47 7.08 5.51
N LEU A 33 9.54 8.41 5.38
CA LEU A 33 8.96 9.13 4.23
C LEU A 33 9.46 8.58 2.88
N SER A 34 10.76 8.28 2.78
CA SER A 34 11.37 7.69 1.58
C SER A 34 10.75 6.34 1.22
N ARG A 35 10.48 5.50 2.22
CA ARG A 35 9.83 4.20 2.05
C ARG A 35 8.37 4.34 1.63
N ALA A 36 7.62 5.22 2.28
CA ALA A 36 6.24 5.49 1.92
C ALA A 36 6.12 6.07 0.51
N ALA A 37 7.02 6.98 0.13
CA ALA A 37 7.09 7.55 -1.21
C ALA A 37 7.41 6.49 -2.27
N ALA A 38 8.35 5.57 -1.99
CA ALA A 38 8.66 4.46 -2.88
C ALA A 38 7.43 3.55 -3.10
N LEU A 39 6.74 3.16 -2.01
CA LEU A 39 5.50 2.37 -2.07
C LEU A 39 4.39 3.11 -2.80
N TRP A 40 4.29 4.44 -2.66
CA TRP A 40 3.26 5.22 -3.34
C TRP A 40 3.52 5.37 -4.83
N ASN A 41 4.79 5.43 -5.24
CA ASN A 41 5.16 5.79 -6.61
C ASN A 41 5.47 4.62 -7.53
N ALA A 42 5.91 3.48 -6.98
CA ALA A 42 6.35 2.34 -7.75
C ALA A 42 5.87 1.02 -7.13
N GLU A 43 5.89 -0.05 -7.93
CA GLU A 43 5.72 -1.41 -7.44
C GLU A 43 6.94 -1.83 -6.61
N PRO A 44 6.76 -2.27 -5.36
CA PRO A 44 7.87 -2.71 -4.54
C PRO A 44 8.38 -4.09 -5.00
N VAL A 45 9.70 -4.26 -5.00
CA VAL A 45 10.35 -5.57 -5.22
C VAL A 45 10.01 -6.55 -4.09
N SER A 46 9.89 -6.04 -2.86
CA SER A 46 9.46 -6.80 -1.70
C SER A 46 8.70 -5.93 -0.71
N VAL A 47 7.73 -6.53 -0.02
CA VAL A 47 6.97 -5.91 1.06
C VAL A 47 6.77 -6.94 2.16
N ARG A 48 6.84 -6.50 3.43
CA ARG A 48 6.60 -7.40 4.56
C ARG A 48 5.10 -7.61 4.74
N LEU A 49 4.70 -8.83 5.11
CA LEU A 49 3.30 -9.16 5.39
C LEU A 49 2.73 -8.27 6.51
N ASP A 50 3.46 -8.07 7.60
CA ASP A 50 3.08 -7.13 8.68
C ASP A 50 2.81 -5.70 8.20
N ASP A 51 3.56 -5.22 7.20
CA ASP A 51 3.35 -3.89 6.65
C ASP A 51 2.08 -3.85 5.81
N LEU A 52 1.80 -4.91 5.04
CA LEU A 52 0.54 -5.04 4.30
C LEU A 52 -0.66 -5.05 5.23
N ASP A 53 -0.61 -5.81 6.34
CA ASP A 53 -1.71 -5.85 7.30
C ASP A 53 -1.99 -4.48 7.92
N LYS A 54 -0.95 -3.72 8.26
CA LYS A 54 -1.08 -2.37 8.79
C LYS A 54 -1.61 -1.38 7.75
N MET A 55 -1.13 -1.48 6.50
CA MET A 55 -1.64 -0.67 5.40
C MET A 55 -3.11 -0.96 5.13
N CYS A 56 -3.50 -2.23 5.14
CA CYS A 56 -4.87 -2.69 5.07
C CYS A 56 -5.70 -2.21 6.25
N ALA A 57 -5.18 -2.20 7.48
CA ALA A 57 -5.88 -1.65 8.64
C ALA A 57 -6.18 -0.15 8.49
N ALA A 58 -5.21 0.63 7.99
CA ALA A 58 -5.39 2.06 7.73
C ALA A 58 -6.39 2.34 6.60
N LEU A 59 -6.28 1.56 5.52
CA LEU A 59 -7.08 1.71 4.30
C LEU A 59 -8.36 0.88 4.32
N GLY A 60 -8.60 0.11 5.39
CA GLY A 60 -9.61 -0.95 5.55
C GLY A 60 -9.97 -1.61 4.24
N CYS A 61 -8.93 -2.15 3.60
CA CYS A 61 -8.97 -2.97 2.42
C CYS A 61 -8.39 -4.34 2.75
N THR A 62 -8.41 -5.26 1.80
CA THR A 62 -7.73 -6.56 1.95
C THR A 62 -6.36 -6.54 1.29
N VAL A 63 -5.51 -7.51 1.62
CA VAL A 63 -4.21 -7.66 0.96
C VAL A 63 -4.38 -7.85 -0.55
N ALA A 64 -5.44 -8.55 -0.98
CA ALA A 64 -5.77 -8.74 -2.40
C ALA A 64 -6.17 -7.43 -3.11
N ASP A 65 -6.68 -6.42 -2.38
CA ASP A 65 -6.94 -5.09 -2.96
C ASP A 65 -5.65 -4.31 -3.22
N LEU A 66 -4.59 -4.56 -2.42
CA LEU A 66 -3.29 -3.89 -2.52
C LEU A 66 -2.35 -4.59 -3.49
N LEU A 67 -2.27 -5.91 -3.40
CA LEU A 67 -1.34 -6.74 -4.14
C LEU A 67 -2.11 -7.85 -4.84
N GLU A 68 -2.12 -7.78 -6.16
CA GLU A 68 -2.74 -8.77 -7.02
C GLU A 68 -1.62 -9.59 -7.67
N ALA A 69 -1.64 -10.90 -7.42
CA ALA A 69 -0.67 -11.82 -7.99
C ALA A 69 -0.93 -11.94 -9.49
N GLU A 70 0.03 -11.52 -10.30
CA GLU A 70 -0.03 -11.76 -11.74
C GLU A 70 0.53 -13.17 -12.00
N PRO A 71 -0.21 -14.04 -12.71
CA PRO A 71 0.29 -15.36 -13.02
C PRO A 71 1.61 -15.22 -13.78
N PRO A 72 2.62 -16.06 -13.50
CA PRO A 72 3.84 -16.05 -14.29
C PRO A 72 3.45 -16.25 -15.75
N ALA A 73 3.98 -15.40 -16.64
CA ALA A 73 3.77 -15.55 -18.07
C ALA A 73 4.17 -16.99 -18.44
N VAL A 74 3.18 -17.80 -18.79
CA VAL A 74 3.40 -19.13 -19.31
C VAL A 74 4.09 -18.93 -20.65
N ARG A 75 5.41 -19.15 -20.68
CA ARG A 75 6.20 -19.24 -21.90
C ARG A 75 6.25 -20.68 -22.37
#